data_AF-A0A850JKV8-F1
#
_entry.id   AF-A0A850JKV8-F1
#
_cell.length_a   1.000
_cell.length_b   1.000
_cell.length_c   1.000
_cell.angle_alpha   90.00
_cell.angle_beta   90.00
_cell.angle_gamma   90.00
#
_symmetry.space_group_name_H-M   'P 1'
#
loop_
_entity.id
_entity.type
_entity.pdbx_description
1 polymer ?
#
loop_
_entity_poly.entity_id
_entity_poly.type
_entity_poly.pdbx_seq_one_letter_code
_entity_poly.pdbx_strand_id
1 'polypeptide(L)' 'MLLAVLAAAGYLLHCVIWPYRACRKCDGAGRFRSPSGRAWRYCNRCGGKGAQLRPGRRVWTHLKGIDRNRR' A
#
# COMPACT_ATOMS: atom_id res chain seq x y z
N MET A 1 24.24 -3.38 -22.07
CA MET A 1 24.27 -2.65 -20.78
C MET A 1 23.05 -1.74 -20.61
N LEU A 2 22.81 -0.77 -21.51
CA LEU A 2 21.67 0.18 -21.40
C LEU A 2 20.28 -0.48 -21.32
N LEU A 3 20.03 -1.51 -22.15
CA LEU A 3 18.78 -2.27 -22.15
C LEU A 3 18.51 -2.99 -20.81
N ALA A 4 19.54 -3.52 -20.16
CA ALA A 4 19.41 -4.16 -18.85
C ALA A 4 19.03 -3.15 -17.77
N VAL A 5 19.62 -1.94 -17.83
CA VAL A 5 19.29 -0.85 -16.91
C VAL A 5 17.85 -0.38 -17.10
N LEU A 6 17.39 -0.23 -18.34
CA LEU A 6 16.00 0.14 -18.64
C LEU A 6 15.00 -0.93 -18.18
N ALA A 7 15.32 -2.21 -18.40
CA ALA A 7 14.50 -3.32 -17.91
C ALA A 7 14.41 -3.33 -16.37
N ALA A 8 15.54 -3.14 -15.68
CA ALA A 8 15.57 -3.06 -14.22
C ALA A 8 14.80 -1.84 -13.70
N ALA A 9 14.97 -0.66 -14.32
CA ALA A 9 14.25 0.55 -13.97
C ALA A 9 12.74 0.41 -14.21
N GLY A 10 12.34 -0.17 -15.34
CA GLY A 10 10.94 -0.47 -15.67
C GLY A 10 10.32 -1.46 -14.69
N TYR A 11 11.06 -2.50 -14.27
CA TYR A 11 10.62 -3.45 -13.27
C TYR A 11 10.42 -2.79 -11.90
N LEU A 12 11.36 -1.96 -11.46
CA LEU A 12 11.26 -1.19 -10.22
C LEU A 12 10.10 -0.19 -10.27
N LEU A 13 9.94 0.53 -11.38
CA LEU A 13 8.82 1.43 -11.62
C LEU A 13 7.50 0.67 -11.58
N HIS A 14 7.40 -0.50 -12.20
CA HIS A 14 6.19 -1.32 -12.16
C HIS A 14 5.86 -1.76 -10.71
N CYS A 15 6.87 -2.17 -9.94
CA CYS A 15 6.71 -2.48 -8.52
C CYS A 15 6.27 -1.27 -7.67
N VAL A 16 6.62 -0.05 -8.08
CA VAL A 16 6.29 1.20 -7.39
C VAL A 16 4.98 1.85 -7.86
N ILE A 17 4.61 1.70 -9.14
CA ILE A 17 3.38 2.23 -9.79
C ILE A 17 2.15 1.41 -9.40
N TRP A 18 2.31 0.13 -9.06
CA TRP A 18 1.27 -0.70 -8.43
C TRP A 18 1.49 -0.88 -6.92
N PRO A 19 1.54 0.20 -6.10
CA PRO A 19 1.83 0.09 -4.68
C PRO A 19 0.57 -0.25 -3.88
N TYR A 20 -0.62 -0.13 -4.47
CA TYR A 20 -1.89 -0.37 -3.82
C TYR A 20 -2.38 -1.76 -4.17
N ARG A 21 -2.49 -2.61 -3.16
CA ARG A 21 -3.17 -3.91 -3.28
C ARG A 21 -4.49 -3.82 -2.54
N ALA A 22 -5.53 -4.48 -3.05
CA ALA A 22 -6.78 -4.65 -2.32
C ALA A 22 -6.49 -5.24 -0.94
N CYS A 23 -7.08 -4.66 0.11
CA CYS A 23 -6.87 -5.19 1.45
C CYS A 23 -7.53 -6.58 1.53
N ARG A 24 -6.70 -7.63 1.64
CA ARG A 24 -7.14 -9.04 1.76
C ARG A 24 -8.12 -9.34 2.89
N LYS A 25 -8.26 -8.44 3.88
CA LYS A 25 -9.17 -8.67 5.00
C LYS A 25 -10.59 -8.27 4.63
N CYS A 26 -10.75 -7.18 3.88
CA CYS A 26 -12.05 -6.62 3.50
C CYS A 26 -12.27 -6.67 1.98
N ASP A 27 -11.48 -7.44 1.25
CA ASP A 27 -11.47 -7.54 -0.22
C ASP A 27 -11.65 -6.20 -0.96
N GLY A 28 -10.92 -5.17 -0.53
CA GLY A 28 -11.03 -3.85 -1.17
C GLY A 28 -12.18 -2.97 -0.69
N ALA A 29 -13.16 -3.51 0.06
CA ALA A 29 -14.35 -2.76 0.49
C ALA A 29 -14.09 -1.66 1.53
N GLY A 30 -12.96 -1.74 2.27
CA GLY A 30 -12.59 -0.78 3.31
C GLY A 30 -13.39 -0.86 4.61
N ARG A 31 -14.50 -1.60 4.62
CA ARG A 31 -15.44 -1.72 5.73
C ARG A 31 -16.05 -3.12 5.78
N PHE A 32 -16.45 -3.55 6.96
CA PHE A 32 -17.27 -4.74 7.15
C PHE A 32 -18.67 -4.32 7.54
N ARG A 33 -19.68 -4.86 6.87
CA ARG A 33 -21.06 -4.71 7.31
C ARG A 33 -21.38 -5.75 8.37
N SER A 34 -22.18 -5.35 9.35
CA SER A 34 -22.80 -6.28 10.29
C SER A 34 -23.85 -7.11 9.55
N PRO A 35 -24.02 -8.40 9.88
CA PRO A 35 -25.11 -9.22 9.33
C PRO A 35 -26.50 -8.65 9.61
N SER A 36 -26.63 -7.79 10.64
CA SER A 36 -27.86 -7.05 10.93
C SER A 36 -28.14 -5.85 10.00
N GLY A 37 -27.23 -5.54 9.06
CA GLY A 37 -27.38 -4.50 8.03
C GLY A 37 -27.32 -3.05 8.53
N ARG A 38 -27.57 -2.80 9.82
CA ARG A 38 -27.66 -1.45 10.42
C ARG A 38 -26.31 -0.87 10.87
N ALA A 39 -25.31 -1.72 11.09
CA ALA A 39 -24.01 -1.31 11.57
C ALA A 39 -22.89 -1.65 10.57
N TRP A 40 -21.88 -0.78 10.53
CA TRP A 40 -20.68 -0.97 9.73
C TRP A 40 -19.47 -0.63 10.58
N ARG A 41 -18.37 -1.35 10.35
CA ARG A 41 -17.08 -1.09 11.02
C ARG A 41 -16.01 -0.88 9.97
N TYR A 42 -15.14 0.12 10.18
CA TYR A 42 -13.96 0.29 9.36
C TYR A 42 -13.04 -0.93 9.51
N CYS A 43 -12.37 -1.32 8.42
CA CYS A 43 -11.39 -2.38 8.50
C CYS A 43 -10.15 -1.90 9.26
N ASN A 44 -9.89 -2.43 10.46
CA ASN A 44 -8.72 -2.07 11.28
C ASN A 44 -7.38 -2.25 10.55
N ARG A 45 -7.32 -3.11 9.53
CA ARG A 45 -6.06 -3.41 8.83
C ARG A 45 -5.72 -2.39 7.74
N CYS A 46 -6.71 -1.72 7.15
CA CYS A 46 -6.49 -0.63 6.18
C CYS A 46 -6.96 0.74 6.67
N GLY A 47 -7.59 0.81 7.85
CA GLY A 47 -8.13 2.03 8.43
C GLY A 47 -9.22 2.67 7.55
N GLY A 48 -10.06 1.86 6.90
CA GLY A 48 -11.14 2.38 6.05
C GLY A 48 -10.77 2.62 4.58
N LYS A 49 -9.48 2.55 4.20
CA LYS A 49 -9.02 2.95 2.87
C LYS A 49 -9.34 1.96 1.73
N GLY A 50 -9.73 0.73 2.05
CA GLY A 50 -9.97 -0.34 1.05
C GLY A 50 -8.70 -0.90 0.40
N ALA A 51 -7.67 -0.09 0.21
CA ALA A 51 -6.36 -0.49 -0.27
C ALA A 51 -5.32 -0.58 0.86
N GLN A 52 -4.40 -1.53 0.75
CA GLN A 52 -3.17 -1.57 1.52
C GLN A 52 -1.98 -1.21 0.63
N LEU A 53 -1.11 -0.33 1.16
CA LEU A 53 0.19 -0.06 0.58
C LEU A 53 1.09 -1.29 0.74
N ARG A 54 1.66 -1.75 -0.38
CA ARG A 54 2.76 -2.73 -0.41
C ARG A 54 3.97 -2.17 0.37
N PRO A 55 4.79 -3.05 0.97
CA PRO A 55 5.87 -2.64 1.87
C PRO A 55 6.88 -1.67 1.24
N GLY A 56 7.05 -1.68 -0.08
CA GLY A 56 7.96 -0.74 -0.78
C GLY A 56 7.70 0.74 -0.48
N ARG A 57 6.43 1.15 -0.37
CA ARG A 57 6.08 2.52 0.02
C ARG A 57 6.15 2.76 1.53
N ARG A 58 5.98 1.72 2.35
CA ARG A 58 6.19 1.79 3.81
C ARG A 58 7.67 2.00 4.12
N VAL A 59 8.55 1.33 3.38
CA VAL A 59 10.00 1.50 3.44
C VAL A 59 10.40 2.90 3.01
N TRP A 60 9.80 3.46 1.95
CA TRP A 60 10.08 4.84 1.51
C TRP A 60 9.64 5.89 2.53
N THR A 61 8.49 5.71 3.19
CA THR A 61 8.07 6.58 4.30
C THR A 61 8.98 6.43 5.52
N HIS A 62 9.44 5.23 5.85
CA HIS A 62 10.42 5.02 6.92
C HIS A 62 11.79 5.63 6.58
N LEU A 63 12.27 5.48 5.35
CA LEU A 63 13.52 6.08 4.87
C LEU A 63 13.47 7.60 4.90
N LYS A 64 12.37 8.23 4.47
CA LYS A 64 12.17 9.68 4.61
C LYS A 64 12.10 10.12 6.08
N GLY A 65 11.61 9.27 6.97
CA GLY A 65 11.61 9.54 8.42
C GLY A 65 13.02 9.52 9.01
N ILE A 66 13.87 8.60 8.56
CA ILE A 66 15.28 8.51 8.97
C ILE A 66 16.07 9.74 8.49
N ASP A 67 15.80 10.22 7.27
CA ASP A 67 16.47 11.40 6.70
C ASP A 67 16.13 12.70 7.46
N ARG A 68 14.90 12.84 7.96
CA ARG A 68 14.50 14.03 8.74
C ARG A 68 15.15 14.08 10.13
N ASN A 69 15.54 12.95 10.71
CA ASN A 69 16.20 12.91 12.02
C ASN A 69 17.72 13.21 11.96
N ARG A 70 18.24 13.56 10.78
CA ARG A 70 19.67 13.86 10.55
C ARG A 70 19.95 15.35 10.28
N ARG A 71 18.97 16.23 10.48
CA ARG A 71 19.14 17.69 10.44
C ARG A 71 19.02 18.29 11.83
#